data_AF-R0A431-F1
#
_entry.id   AF-R0A431-F1
#
_cell.length_a   1.000
_cell.length_b   1.000
_cell.length_c   1.000
_cell.angle_alpha   90.00
_cell.angle_beta   90.00
_cell.angle_gamma   90.00
#
_symmetry.space_group_name_H-M   'P 1'
#
loop_
_entity.id
_entity.type
_entity.pdbx_description
1 polymer ?
#
loop_
_entity_poly.entity_id
_entity_poly.type
_entity_poly.pdbx_seq_one_letter_code
_entity_poly.pdbx_strand_id
1 'polypeptide(L)'
;MPMERFWQLSLLEITDFMESEVRRMKREQKQKLKEIHFLAQDIGQYTSLAVHGSANIQVMELWDFFPQLFAEEKEEYKQVQARQVAVYQAQMLDFALRHNHKRKGGDG
;
A
#
# COMPACT_ATOMS: atom_id res chain seq x y z
N MET A 1 -34.92 -3.42 4.05
CA MET A 1 -36.09 -3.77 4.89
C MET A 1 -37.04 -4.62 4.06
N PRO A 2 -37.54 -5.77 4.55
CA PRO A 2 -38.57 -6.55 3.85
C PRO A 2 -39.90 -5.76 3.75
N MET A 3 -40.62 -5.90 2.64
CA MET A 3 -41.85 -5.13 2.34
C MET A 3 -42.93 -5.29 3.41
N GLU A 4 -43.08 -6.50 3.97
CA GLU A 4 -44.07 -6.83 5.00
C GLU A 4 -43.83 -6.09 6.32
N ARG A 5 -42.56 -5.80 6.64
CA ARG A 5 -42.18 -5.08 7.86
C ARG A 5 -42.49 -3.58 7.77
N PHE A 6 -42.50 -3.01 6.56
CA PHE A 6 -42.75 -1.58 6.35
C PHE A 6 -44.13 -1.16 6.86
N TRP A 7 -45.16 -1.94 6.53
CA TRP A 7 -46.55 -1.66 6.90
C TRP A 7 -46.84 -1.78 8.39
N GLN A 8 -45.92 -2.34 9.16
CA GLN A 8 -46.04 -2.53 10.60
C GLN A 8 -45.32 -1.44 11.41
N LEU A 9 -44.56 -0.56 10.75
CA LEU A 9 -43.82 0.52 11.41
C LEU A 9 -44.70 1.75 11.62
N SER A 10 -44.48 2.42 12.74
CA SER A 10 -44.95 3.78 12.96
C SER A 10 -44.20 4.77 12.05
N LEU A 11 -44.79 5.95 11.84
CA LEU A 11 -44.16 7.02 11.06
C LEU A 11 -42.78 7.43 11.63
N LEU A 12 -42.61 7.35 12.95
CA LEU A 12 -41.35 7.65 13.61
C LEU A 12 -40.28 6.62 13.24
N GLU A 13 -40.61 5.33 13.32
CA GLU A 13 -39.67 4.26 12.96
C GLU A 13 -39.29 4.27 11.48
N ILE A 14 -40.22 4.65 10.59
CA ILE A 14 -39.93 4.86 9.17
C ILE A 14 -38.93 6.02 9.01
N THR A 15 -39.14 7.13 9.71
CA THR A 15 -38.22 8.28 9.69
C THR A 15 -36.83 7.89 10.19
N ASP A 16 -36.74 7.23 11.34
CA ASP A 16 -35.48 6.78 11.93
C ASP A 16 -34.72 5.82 11.00
N PHE A 17 -35.45 4.92 10.33
CA PHE A 17 -34.87 4.01 9.34
C PHE A 17 -34.30 4.79 8.15
N MET A 18 -35.06 5.72 7.57
CA MET A 18 -34.58 6.55 6.45
C MET A 18 -33.35 7.35 6.83
N GLU A 19 -33.32 7.95 8.02
CA GLU A 19 -32.15 8.68 8.49
C GLU A 19 -30.93 7.77 8.68
N SER A 20 -31.15 6.56 9.21
CA SER A 20 -30.09 5.56 9.36
C SER A 20 -29.49 5.17 8.00
N GLU A 21 -30.34 4.96 6.99
CA GLU A 21 -29.90 4.69 5.62
C GLU A 21 -29.12 5.87 5.04
N VAL A 22 -29.57 7.11 5.23
CA VAL A 22 -28.81 8.30 4.81
C VAL A 22 -27.44 8.35 5.49
N ARG A 23 -27.36 8.08 6.81
CA ARG A 23 -26.08 8.01 7.55
C ARG A 23 -25.18 6.88 7.03
N ARG A 24 -25.76 5.74 6.63
CA ARG A 24 -25.02 4.62 6.03
C ARG A 24 -24.47 5.01 4.66
N MET A 25 -25.30 5.52 3.77
CA MET A 25 -24.90 5.97 2.42
C MET A 25 -23.81 7.04 2.48
N LYS A 26 -23.92 8.03 3.39
CA LYS A 26 -22.87 9.05 3.58
C LYS A 26 -21.54 8.44 4.02
N ARG A 27 -21.57 7.44 4.92
CA ARG A 27 -20.36 6.73 5.37
C ARG A 27 -19.72 5.96 4.21
N GLU A 28 -20.52 5.24 3.43
CA GLU A 28 -20.06 4.50 2.24
C GLU A 28 -19.45 5.43 1.18
N GLN A 29 -20.11 6.55 0.87
CA GLN A 29 -19.59 7.55 -0.08
C GLN A 29 -18.26 8.15 0.41
N LYS A 30 -18.18 8.51 1.69
CA LYS A 30 -16.95 9.05 2.28
C LYS A 30 -15.81 8.04 2.23
N GLN A 31 -16.10 6.77 2.51
CA GLN A 31 -15.12 5.70 2.44
C GLN A 31 -14.60 5.50 1.00
N LYS A 32 -15.50 5.43 0.03
CA LYS A 32 -15.14 5.34 -1.39
C LYS A 32 -14.27 6.51 -1.86
N LEU A 33 -14.60 7.74 -1.46
CA LEU A 33 -13.80 8.92 -1.82
C LEU A 33 -12.40 8.88 -1.20
N LYS A 34 -12.26 8.38 0.02
CA LYS A 34 -10.95 8.16 0.65
C LYS A 34 -10.13 7.13 -0.12
N GLU A 35 -10.72 6.00 -0.46
CA GLU A 35 -10.04 4.93 -1.22
C GLU A 35 -9.53 5.45 -2.56
N ILE A 36 -10.36 6.19 -3.31
CA ILE A 36 -9.95 6.81 -4.58
C ILE A 36 -8.83 7.83 -4.37
N HIS A 37 -8.91 8.63 -3.30
CA HIS A 37 -7.89 9.63 -3.00
C HIS A 37 -6.53 8.98 -2.70
N PHE A 38 -6.50 7.96 -1.84
CA PHE A 38 -5.29 7.20 -1.54
C PHE A 38 -4.72 6.55 -2.80
N LEU A 39 -5.55 5.88 -3.61
CA LEU A 39 -5.10 5.27 -4.85
C LEU A 39 -4.47 6.29 -5.81
N ALA A 40 -5.06 7.48 -5.94
CA ALA A 40 -4.51 8.54 -6.77
C ALA A 40 -3.17 9.06 -6.23
N GLN A 41 -3.02 9.17 -4.91
CA GLN A 41 -1.75 9.52 -4.28
C GLN A 41 -0.68 8.47 -4.51
N ASP A 42 -1.01 7.19 -4.34
CA ASP A 42 -0.08 6.07 -4.56
C ASP A 42 0.41 6.05 -6.01
N ILE A 43 -0.52 6.16 -6.98
CA ILE A 43 -0.17 6.27 -8.40
C ILE A 43 0.74 7.46 -8.64
N GLY A 44 0.44 8.62 -8.05
CA GLY A 44 1.26 9.83 -8.17
C GLY A 44 2.68 9.62 -7.64
N GLN A 45 2.84 8.97 -6.49
CA GLN A 45 4.13 8.69 -5.87
C GLN A 45 4.98 7.74 -6.73
N TYR A 46 4.42 6.61 -7.18
CA TYR A 46 5.16 5.65 -8.02
C TYR A 46 5.47 6.21 -9.40
N THR A 47 4.56 7.00 -10.00
CA THR A 47 4.82 7.66 -11.29
C THR A 47 5.95 8.68 -11.14
N SER A 48 5.94 9.48 -10.07
CA SER A 48 7.01 10.43 -9.79
C SER A 48 8.35 9.72 -9.62
N LEU A 49 8.39 8.60 -8.87
CA LEU A 49 9.58 7.79 -8.68
C LEU A 49 10.13 7.26 -10.02
N ALA A 50 9.25 6.81 -10.92
CA ALA A 50 9.64 6.31 -12.23
C ALA A 50 10.20 7.42 -13.15
N VAL A 51 9.64 8.63 -13.09
CA VAL A 51 10.02 9.76 -13.96
C VAL A 51 11.28 10.48 -13.45
N HIS A 52 11.38 10.70 -12.15
CA HIS A 52 12.44 11.52 -11.55
C HIS A 52 13.53 10.70 -10.85
N GLY A 53 13.37 9.39 -10.74
CA GLY A 53 14.27 8.52 -9.99
C GLY A 53 14.13 8.67 -8.47
N SER A 54 14.90 7.87 -7.73
CA SER A 54 14.79 7.74 -6.26
C SER A 54 15.45 8.85 -5.46
N ALA A 55 16.15 9.79 -6.10
CA ALA A 55 17.04 10.72 -5.40
C ALA A 55 16.31 11.65 -4.40
N ASN A 56 15.02 11.95 -4.62
CA ASN A 56 14.26 12.90 -3.80
C ASN A 56 12.81 12.48 -3.52
N ILE A 57 12.42 11.24 -3.81
CA ILE A 57 11.02 10.79 -3.70
C ILE A 57 10.93 9.67 -2.68
N GLN A 58 10.32 9.99 -1.54
CA GLN A 58 9.93 9.01 -0.55
C GLN A 58 8.50 8.57 -0.84
N VAL A 59 8.35 7.32 -1.30
CA VAL A 59 7.04 6.68 -1.39
C VAL A 59 6.57 6.38 0.03
N MET A 60 5.35 6.81 0.35
CA MET A 60 4.71 6.49 1.62
C MET A 60 3.87 5.23 1.41
N GLU A 61 4.00 4.28 2.33
CA GLU A 61 3.29 3.01 2.24
C GLU A 61 2.12 2.99 3.22
N LEU A 62 1.20 2.02 3.09
CA LEU A 62 -0.02 1.95 3.93
C LEU A 62 0.28 1.95 5.44
N TRP A 63 1.37 1.30 5.85
CA TRP A 63 1.81 1.27 7.24
C TRP A 63 2.37 2.60 7.76
N ASP A 64 2.65 3.57 6.89
CA ASP A 64 3.04 4.92 7.33
C ASP A 64 1.79 5.76 7.69
N PHE A 65 0.64 5.44 7.11
CA PHE A 65 -0.65 6.07 7.43
C PHE A 65 -1.40 5.33 8.54
N PHE A 66 -1.33 3.99 8.55
CA PHE A 66 -2.06 3.13 9.48
C PHE A 66 -1.13 2.15 10.19
N PRO A 67 -0.16 2.64 10.97
CA PRO A 67 0.93 1.82 11.52
C PRO A 67 0.46 0.70 12.44
N GLN A 68 -0.66 0.89 13.15
CA GLN A 68 -1.23 -0.15 14.01
C GLN A 68 -1.93 -1.25 13.22
N LEU A 69 -2.48 -0.93 12.04
CA LEU A 69 -3.24 -1.88 11.23
C LEU A 69 -2.32 -2.74 10.36
N PHE A 70 -1.19 -2.18 9.92
CA PHE A 70 -0.25 -2.83 8.99
C PHE A 70 1.15 -3.06 9.59
N ALA A 71 1.22 -3.28 10.90
CA ALA A 71 2.49 -3.45 11.60
C ALA A 71 3.23 -4.72 11.14
N GLU A 72 2.48 -5.79 10.91
CA GLU A 72 3.01 -7.10 10.49
C GLU A 72 3.57 -7.01 9.06
N GLU A 73 2.82 -6.42 8.14
CA GLU A 73 3.20 -6.21 6.74
C GLU A 73 4.44 -5.33 6.62
N LYS A 74 4.56 -4.30 7.48
CA LYS A 74 5.77 -3.45 7.53
C LYS A 74 7.01 -4.27 7.90
N GLU A 75 6.88 -5.21 8.82
CA GLU A 75 7.99 -6.04 9.27
C GLU A 75 8.35 -7.10 8.22
N GLU A 76 7.35 -7.75 7.61
CA GLU A 76 7.57 -8.67 6.48
C GLU A 76 8.27 -7.97 5.32
N TYR A 77 7.83 -6.78 4.96
CA TYR A 77 8.44 -5.98 3.90
C TYR A 77 9.92 -5.70 4.18
N LYS A 78 10.28 -5.30 5.41
CA LYS A 78 11.68 -5.09 5.80
C LYS A 78 12.52 -6.35 5.70
N GLN A 79 11.99 -7.50 6.13
CA GLN A 79 12.71 -8.76 6.03
C GLN A 79 12.96 -9.16 4.58
N VAL A 80 11.96 -8.99 3.71
CA VAL A 80 12.08 -9.24 2.28
C VAL A 80 13.13 -8.31 1.65
N GLN A 81 13.10 -7.02 1.98
CA GLN A 81 14.10 -6.06 1.50
C GLN A 81 15.52 -6.41 1.97
N ALA A 82 15.69 -6.76 3.24
CA ALA A 82 16.98 -7.18 3.78
C ALA A 82 17.54 -8.40 3.05
N ARG A 83 16.69 -9.39 2.74
CA ARG A 83 17.07 -10.57 1.95
C ARG A 83 17.50 -10.19 0.53
N GLN A 84 16.76 -9.32 -0.14
CA GLN A 84 17.11 -8.86 -1.49
C GLN A 84 18.46 -8.12 -1.51
N VAL A 85 18.68 -7.23 -0.54
CA VAL A 85 19.96 -6.52 -0.39
C VAL A 85 21.12 -7.50 -0.17
N ALA A 86 20.95 -8.51 0.69
CA ALA A 86 21.97 -9.52 0.94
C ALA A 86 22.31 -10.34 -0.32
N VAL A 87 21.30 -10.75 -1.09
CA VAL A 87 21.48 -11.46 -2.37
C VAL A 87 22.25 -10.58 -3.35
N TYR A 88 21.88 -9.31 -3.48
CA TYR A 88 22.56 -8.37 -4.36
C TYR A 88 24.03 -8.17 -3.97
N GLN A 89 24.32 -7.98 -2.68
CA GLN A 89 25.68 -7.84 -2.18
C GLN A 89 26.53 -9.09 -2.47
N ALA A 90 25.98 -10.28 -2.27
CA ALA A 90 26.68 -11.54 -2.59
C ALA A 90 26.99 -11.65 -4.08
N GLN A 91 26.06 -11.27 -4.96
CA GLN A 91 26.26 -11.25 -6.41
C GLN A 91 27.36 -10.24 -6.81
N MET A 92 27.38 -9.06 -6.20
CA MET A 92 28.43 -8.06 -6.44
C MET A 92 29.81 -8.55 -6.00
N LEU A 93 29.91 -9.21 -4.85
CA LEU A 93 31.16 -9.80 -4.36
C LEU A 93 31.66 -10.91 -5.29
N ASP A 94 30.79 -11.84 -5.69
CA ASP A 94 31.14 -12.92 -6.63
C ASP A 94 31.59 -12.36 -7.98
N PHE A 95 30.90 -11.34 -8.49
CA PHE A 95 31.31 -10.63 -9.70
C PHE A 95 32.72 -10.03 -9.56
N ALA A 96 33.00 -9.32 -8.47
CA ALA A 96 34.31 -8.71 -8.22
C ALA A 96 35.42 -9.76 -8.11
N LEU A 97 35.17 -10.89 -7.43
CA LEU A 97 36.11 -12.00 -7.32
C LEU A 97 36.45 -12.59 -8.70
N ARG A 98 35.43 -12.91 -9.51
CA ARG A 98 35.61 -13.43 -10.88
C ARG A 98 36.40 -12.46 -11.76
N HIS A 99 36.10 -11.17 -11.66
CA HIS A 99 36.77 -10.13 -12.44
C HIS A 99 38.25 -9.98 -12.03
N ASN A 100 38.56 -10.10 -10.74
CA ASN A 100 39.93 -10.04 -10.23
C ASN A 100 40.75 -11.29 -10.58
N HIS A 101 40.14 -12.48 -10.54
CA HIS A 101 40.79 -13.72 -10.98
C HIS A 101 41.14 -13.70 -12.48
N LYS A 102 40.27 -13.14 -13.33
CA LYS A 102 40.56 -12.98 -14.77
C LYS A 102 41.70 -12.00 -15.05
N ARG A 103 41.91 -10.97 -14.21
CA ARG A 103 43.04 -10.03 -14.35
C ARG A 103 44.37 -10.60 -13.87
N LYS A 104 44.38 -11.46 -12.84
CA LYS A 104 45.61 -12.09 -12.32
C LYS A 104 46.10 -13.29 -13.13
N GLY A 105 45.25 -13.88 -13.99
CA GLY A 105 45.61 -15.03 -14.85
C GLY A 105 45.95 -14.67 -16.30
N GLY A 106 46.03 -13.38 -16.64
CA GLY A 106 46.30 -12.89 -18.00
C GLY A 106 47.75 -12.42 -18.25
N ASP A 107 48.61 -12.45 -17.23
CA ASP A 107 50.06 -12.24 -17.37
C ASP A 107 50.76 -13.60 -17.35
N GLY A 108 50.71 -14.32 -18.46
CA GLY A 108 51.40 -15.58 -18.71
C GLY A 108 51.77 -15.72 -20.17
#